data_AF-T1BUP3-F1
#
_entry.id   AF-T1BUP3-F1
#
_cell.length_a   1.000
_cell.length_b   1.000
_cell.length_c   1.000
_cell.angle_alpha   90.00
_cell.angle_beta   90.00
_cell.angle_gamma   90.00
#
_symmetry.space_group_name_H-M   'P 1'
#
loop_
_entity.id
_entity.type
_entity.pdbx_description
1 polymer ?
#
loop_
_entity_poly.entity_id
_entity_poly.type
_entity_poly.pdbx_seq_one_letter_code
_entity_poly.pdbx_strand_id
1 'polypeptide(L)' 'MDKNTYVKFETPDGLQKSLLDLVENSYRNGKIKKGTNEVIKSIERGESKIVVIS' A
#
# COMPACT_ATOMS: atom_id res chain seq x y z
N MET A 1 -10.57 -13.93 11.07
CA MET A 1 -10.44 -12.46 11.09
C MET A 1 -11.47 -11.94 10.12
N ASP A 2 -12.46 -11.20 10.62
CA ASP A 2 -13.47 -10.61 9.75
C ASP A 2 -12.81 -9.61 8.81
N LYS A 3 -13.12 -9.74 7.51
CA LYS A 3 -12.64 -8.79 6.51
C LYS A 3 -13.26 -7.43 6.81
N ASN A 4 -12.42 -6.40 6.96
CA ASN A 4 -12.93 -5.05 7.08
C ASN A 4 -13.85 -4.72 5.89
N THR A 5 -14.92 -3.96 6.11
CA THR A 5 -15.95 -3.66 5.09
C THR A 5 -15.39 -3.00 3.82
N TYR A 6 -14.21 -2.36 3.91
CA TYR A 6 -13.55 -1.73 2.77
C TYR A 6 -12.85 -2.73 1.82
N VAL A 7 -12.67 -3.98 2.23
CA VAL A 7 -11.93 -4.99 1.45
C VAL A 7 -12.86 -5.63 0.42
N LYS A 8 -12.69 -5.25 -0.85
CA LYS A 8 -13.58 -5.65 -1.96
C LYS A 8 -13.21 -6.98 -2.63
N PHE A 9 -11.99 -7.46 -2.45
CA PHE A 9 -11.50 -8.70 -3.06
C PHE A 9 -10.49 -9.38 -2.13
N GLU A 10 -10.13 -10.61 -2.44
CA GLU A 10 -9.08 -11.34 -1.74
C GLU A 10 -7.77 -11.23 -2.52
N THR A 11 -6.70 -10.87 -1.82
CA THR A 11 -5.36 -10.79 -2.39
C THR A 11 -4.72 -12.17 -2.27
N PRO A 12 -4.27 -12.80 -3.37
CA PRO A 12 -3.57 -14.09 -3.29
C PRO A 12 -2.28 -13.98 -2.48
N ASP A 13 -1.95 -15.01 -1.69
CA ASP A 13 -0.79 -15.02 -0.79
C ASP A 13 0.54 -14.68 -1.50
N GLY A 14 0.75 -15.24 -2.70
CA GLY A 14 1.94 -14.97 -3.50
C GLY A 14 2.07 -13.49 -3.88
N LEU A 15 0.95 -12.83 -4.17
CA LEU A 15 0.93 -11.40 -4.50
C LEU A 15 1.14 -10.55 -3.24
N GLN A 16 0.56 -10.95 -2.10
CA GLN A 16 0.74 -10.25 -0.83
C GLN A 16 2.22 -10.17 -0.44
N LYS A 17 2.95 -11.29 -0.56
CA LYS A 17 4.39 -11.33 -0.27
C LYS A 17 5.17 -10.37 -1.18
N SER A 18 4.94 -10.41 -2.49
CA SER A 18 5.62 -9.52 -3.44
C SER A 18 5.32 -8.04 -3.19
N LEU A 19 4.10 -7.69 -2.75
CA LEU A 19 3.76 -6.31 -2.38
C LEU A 19 4.51 -5.83 -1.14
N LEU A 20 4.67 -6.70 -0.13
CA LEU A 20 5.45 -6.37 1.07
C LEU A 20 6.93 -6.18 0.74
N ASP A 21 7.51 -7.05 -0.08
CA ASP A 21 8.90 -6.93 -0.54
C ASP A 21 9.10 -5.62 -1.33
N LEU A 22 8.13 -5.24 -2.17
CA LEU A 22 8.16 -3.96 -2.91
C LEU A 22 8.15 -2.76 -1.95
N VAL A 23 7.30 -2.78 -0.93
CA VAL A 23 7.20 -1.71 0.08
C VAL A 23 8.50 -1.60 0.86
N GLU A 24 9.08 -2.72 1.29
CA GLU A 24 10.35 -2.74 2.01
C GLU A 24 11.50 -2.17 1.17
N ASN A 25 11.62 -2.60 -0.10
CA ASN A 25 12.64 -2.08 -1.01
C ASN A 25 12.45 -0.58 -1.27
N SER A 26 11.20 -0.12 -1.41
CA SER A 26 10.88 1.30 -1.60
C SER A 26 11.20 2.15 -0.35
N TYR A 27 11.01 1.58 0.84
CA TYR A 27 11.38 2.21 2.10
C TYR A 27 12.90 2.39 2.23
N ARG A 28 13.68 1.40 1.79
CA ARG A 28 15.16 1.44 1.86
C ARG A 28 15.79 2.36 0.83
N ASN A 29 15.27 2.37 -0.40
CA ASN A 29 15.95 2.96 -1.55
C ASN A 29 15.26 4.22 -2.11
N GLY A 30 14.13 4.63 -1.54
CA GLY A 30 13.29 5.65 -2.16
C GLY A 30 12.47 6.50 -1.19
N LYS A 31 11.44 7.12 -1.73
CA LYS A 31 10.51 7.99 -1.00
C LYS A 31 9.18 7.28 -0.83
N ILE A 32 8.84 6.97 0.41
CA ILE A 32 7.54 6.39 0.77
C ILE A 32 6.75 7.36 1.66
N LYS A 33 5.43 7.39 1.47
CA LYS A 33 4.49 8.10 2.33
C LYS A 33 3.79 7.09 3.22
N LYS A 34 3.82 7.33 4.53
CA LYS A 34 3.20 6.47 5.54
C LYS A 34 2.16 7.25 6.35
N GLY A 35 1.08 6.55 6.71
CA GLY A 35 -0.06 7.13 7.42
C GLY A 35 -1.14 7.67 6.48
N THR A 36 -2.39 7.53 6.91
CA THR A 36 -3.59 7.78 6.09
C THR A 36 -3.60 9.18 5.47
N ASN A 37 -3.30 10.22 6.24
CA ASN A 37 -3.33 11.61 5.75
C ASN A 37 -2.29 11.89 4.65
N GLU A 38 -1.07 11.36 4.79
CA GLU A 38 -0.02 11.58 3.79
C GLU A 38 -0.28 10.77 2.52
N VAL A 39 -0.85 9.57 2.67
CA VAL A 39 -1.26 8.73 1.54
C VAL A 39 -2.41 9.37 0.76
N ILE A 40 -3.43 9.91 1.43
CA ILE A 40 -4.52 10.63 0.75
C ILE A 40 -3.97 11.80 -0.06
N LYS A 41 -3.13 12.65 0.54
CA LYS A 41 -2.52 13.79 -0.16
C LYS A 41 -1.69 13.35 -1.36
N SER A 42 -0.94 12.26 -1.29
CA SER A 42 -0.12 11.79 -2.41
C SER A 42 -0.97 11.21 -3.54
N ILE A 43 -2.13 10.62 -3.24
CA ILE A 43 -3.13 10.22 -4.23
C ILE A 43 -3.72 11.45 -4.90
N GLU A 44 -4.20 12.42 -4.12
CA GLU A 44 -4.83 13.66 -4.65
C GLU A 44 -3.89 14.49 -5.53
N ARG A 45 -2.59 14.45 -5.24
CA ARG A 45 -1.55 15.12 -6.04
C ARG A 45 -1.07 14.32 -7.25
N GLY A 46 -1.53 13.08 -7.43
CA GLY A 46 -1.10 12.21 -8.53
C GLY A 46 0.34 11.71 -8.42
N GLU A 47 0.95 11.77 -7.22
CA GLU A 47 2.33 11.32 -6.99
C GLU A 47 2.40 9.80 -6.73
N SER A 48 1.32 9.22 -6.20
CA SER A 48 1.26 7.80 -5.82
C SER A 48 1.11 6.87 -7.02
N LYS A 49 2.09 5.98 -7.21
CA LYS A 49 2.02 4.88 -8.20
C LYS A 49 1.31 3.64 -7.67
N ILE A 50 1.50 3.32 -6.40
CA ILE A 50 0.88 2.19 -5.70
C ILE A 50 0.60 2.57 -4.25
N VAL A 51 -0.49 2.03 -3.70
CA VAL A 51 -0.89 2.21 -2.30
C VAL A 51 -1.21 0.84 -1.72
N VAL A 52 -0.60 0.53 -0.58
CA VAL A 52 -0.85 -0.71 0.17
C VAL A 52 -1.57 -0.33 1.46
N ILE A 53 -2.65 -1.03 1.75
CA ILE A 53 -3.48 -0.85 2.96
C ILE A 53 -3.40 -2.16 3.75
N SER A 54 -3.03 -2.04 5.03
CA SER A 54 -2.93 -3.15 5.99
C SER A 54 -4.13 -3.19 6.93
#